data_AF-A0A519Z833-F1
#
_entry.id   AF-A0A519Z833-F1
#
_cell.length_a   1.000
_cell.length_b   1.000
_cell.length_c   1.000
_cell.angle_alpha   90.00
_cell.angle_beta   90.00
_cell.angle_gamma   90.00
#
_symmetry.space_group_name_H-M   'P 1'
#
loop_
_entity.id
_entity.type
_entity.pdbx_description
1 polymer ?
#
loop_
_entity_poly.entity_id
_entity_poly.type
_entity_poly.pdbx_seq_one_letter_code
_entity_poly.pdbx_strand_id
1 'polypeptide(L)'
;MFFSRTLLASPQRWGLLFTLVLLRVTAVVAQTITSITPSFGIPGAVVTVTGTNLANVTGLSFNGVPTTGITRISSTSLTAYVPVNATSGPLKVTSPSGSGTSNASFAVGPARADVTVAVTPAGPLSACGGPTLTAIASTKPFKLAGSGVGGYPHVVALQPDGKILVGGYFDTFNGVARGGVLRLNADGSLDPTFAPTGSGLNYDVDAMVLQPDGKVLVGGR
;
A
#
# COMPACT_ATOMS: atom_id res chain seq x y z
N MET A 1 -2.85 91.98 34.15
CA MET A 1 -1.42 91.63 34.28
C MET A 1 -1.31 90.11 34.30
N PHE A 2 -0.98 89.50 33.15
CA PHE A 2 -0.79 88.05 33.01
C PHE A 2 0.70 87.74 33.20
N PHE A 3 1.04 86.87 34.16
CA PHE A 3 2.36 86.23 34.23
C PHE A 3 2.25 84.84 33.60
N SER A 4 2.92 84.66 32.46
CA SER A 4 3.06 83.38 31.76
C SER A 4 4.18 82.56 32.41
N ARG A 5 3.88 81.34 32.86
CA ARG A 5 4.86 80.37 33.37
C ARG A 5 5.27 79.44 32.24
N THR A 6 6.52 79.55 31.80
CA THR A 6 7.16 78.63 30.86
C THR A 6 7.68 77.41 31.63
N LEU A 7 7.06 76.25 31.44
CA LEU A 7 7.56 74.95 31.91
C LEU A 7 8.32 74.28 30.75
N LEU A 8 9.65 74.24 30.85
CA LEU A 8 10.53 73.45 29.99
C LEU A 8 10.43 71.98 30.44
N ALA A 9 9.78 71.14 29.64
CA ALA A 9 9.79 69.69 29.80
C ALA A 9 10.88 69.07 28.92
N SER A 10 11.78 68.29 29.52
CA SER A 10 12.84 67.53 28.84
C SER A 10 12.28 66.37 28.00
N PRO A 11 12.77 66.09 26.79
CA PRO A 11 12.31 64.94 26.02
C PRO A 11 12.96 63.64 26.56
N GLN A 12 12.15 62.79 27.20
CA GLN A 12 12.52 61.40 27.49
C GLN A 12 12.60 60.63 26.17
N ARG A 13 13.80 60.13 25.82
CA ARG A 13 14.04 59.17 24.73
C ARG A 13 13.38 57.83 25.06
N TRP A 14 12.24 57.54 24.46
CA TRP A 14 11.67 56.18 24.43
C TRP A 14 12.20 55.46 23.19
N GLY A 15 13.24 54.65 23.38
CA GLY A 15 13.72 53.71 22.37
C GLY A 15 12.73 52.58 22.20
N LEU A 16 11.77 52.73 21.29
CA LEU A 16 10.93 51.64 20.80
C LEU A 16 11.82 50.66 20.01
N LEU A 17 12.30 49.62 20.67
CA LEU A 17 12.71 48.37 20.02
C LEU A 17 11.44 47.74 19.42
N PHE A 18 11.02 48.23 18.26
CA PHE A 18 10.08 47.53 17.38
C PHE A 18 10.81 46.31 16.84
N THR A 19 10.80 45.21 17.60
CA THR A 19 11.14 43.91 17.03
C THR A 19 10.00 43.56 16.09
N LEU A 20 10.21 43.75 14.79
CA LEU A 20 9.29 43.30 13.76
C LEU A 20 9.17 41.78 13.89
N VAL A 21 8.12 41.32 14.58
CA VAL A 21 7.69 39.93 14.49
C VAL A 21 7.14 39.77 13.08
N LEU A 22 7.99 39.34 12.15
CA LEU A 22 7.58 38.90 10.82
C LEU A 22 6.66 37.69 11.03
N LEU A 23 5.35 37.94 11.07
CA LEU A 23 4.36 36.87 11.00
C LEU A 23 4.54 36.20 9.63
N ARG A 24 5.20 35.04 9.63
CA ARG A 24 5.29 34.20 8.43
C ARG A 24 3.90 33.59 8.20
N VAL A 25 3.04 34.30 7.49
CA VAL A 25 1.80 33.73 6.97
C VAL A 25 2.18 32.81 5.81
N THR A 26 2.35 31.52 6.08
CA THR A 26 2.52 30.52 5.04
C THR A 26 1.19 30.33 4.33
N ALA A 27 1.14 30.63 3.03
CA ALA A 27 -0.04 30.38 2.22
C ALA A 27 -0.39 28.89 2.22
N VAL A 28 -1.66 28.57 2.52
CA VAL A 28 -2.15 27.20 2.47
C VAL A 28 -2.46 26.85 1.01
N VAL A 29 -1.65 25.99 0.41
CA VAL A 29 -1.87 25.43 -0.92
C VAL A 29 -2.70 24.16 -0.77
N ALA A 30 -3.95 24.23 -1.20
CA ALA A 30 -4.83 23.07 -1.24
C ALA A 30 -4.32 22.05 -2.27
N GLN A 31 -4.26 20.80 -1.85
CA GLN A 31 -3.97 19.70 -2.76
C GLN A 31 -5.29 19.13 -3.27
N THR A 32 -5.32 18.76 -4.55
CA THR A 32 -6.47 18.02 -5.10
C THR A 32 -6.02 16.64 -5.51
N ILE A 33 -6.84 15.64 -5.20
CA ILE A 33 -6.68 14.27 -5.69
C ILE A 33 -7.75 14.07 -6.76
N THR A 34 -7.31 13.97 -8.01
CA THR A 34 -8.19 13.86 -9.18
C THR A 34 -8.51 12.40 -9.50
N SER A 35 -7.52 11.52 -9.41
CA SER A 35 -7.75 10.09 -9.64
C SER A 35 -6.89 9.20 -8.75
N ILE A 36 -7.40 7.98 -8.55
CA ILE A 36 -6.76 6.90 -7.81
C ILE A 36 -6.83 5.69 -8.73
N THR A 37 -5.69 5.10 -9.08
CA THR A 37 -5.64 3.98 -10.02
C THR A 37 -4.65 2.92 -9.55
N PRO A 38 -5.10 1.67 -9.36
CA PRO A 38 -6.49 1.20 -9.41
C PRO A 38 -7.37 1.83 -8.30
N SER A 39 -8.70 1.77 -8.42
CA SER A 39 -9.66 2.19 -7.37
C SER A 39 -9.92 1.11 -6.31
N PHE A 40 -9.28 -0.05 -6.45
CA PHE A 40 -9.34 -1.17 -5.51
C PHE A 40 -7.95 -1.77 -5.33
N GLY A 41 -7.67 -2.28 -4.13
CA GLY A 41 -6.47 -3.07 -3.87
C GLY A 41 -6.44 -3.65 -2.46
N ILE A 42 -5.59 -4.65 -2.28
CA ILE A 42 -5.30 -5.26 -0.97
C ILE A 42 -4.12 -4.54 -0.30
N PRO A 43 -3.94 -4.65 1.03
CA PRO A 43 -2.71 -4.24 1.70
C PRO A 43 -1.45 -4.72 0.97
N GLY A 44 -0.51 -3.79 0.73
CA GLY A 44 0.72 -4.00 -0.04
C GLY A 44 0.59 -3.72 -1.54
N ALA A 45 -0.62 -3.54 -2.10
CA ALA A 45 -0.79 -3.14 -3.49
C ALA A 45 -0.24 -1.71 -3.73
N VAL A 46 0.31 -1.47 -4.92
CA VAL A 46 0.73 -0.13 -5.35
C VAL A 46 -0.45 0.60 -5.98
N VAL A 47 -0.66 1.84 -5.57
CA VAL A 47 -1.69 2.73 -6.08
C VAL A 47 -1.04 3.99 -6.61
N THR A 48 -1.47 4.42 -7.80
CA THR A 48 -1.09 5.71 -8.38
C THR A 48 -2.15 6.74 -8.04
N VAL A 49 -1.71 7.87 -7.48
CA VAL A 49 -2.56 9.01 -7.12
C VAL A 49 -2.16 10.19 -7.99
N THR A 50 -3.13 10.73 -8.74
CA THR A 50 -2.90 11.91 -9.57
C THR A 50 -3.68 13.11 -9.03
N GLY A 51 -3.17 14.31 -9.26
CA GLY A 51 -3.70 15.50 -8.63
C GLY A 51 -2.92 16.77 -8.92
N THR A 52 -3.10 17.79 -8.07
CA THR A 52 -2.35 19.04 -8.11
C THR A 52 -1.63 19.30 -6.80
N ASN A 53 -0.53 20.07 -6.86
CA ASN A 53 0.27 20.48 -5.71
C ASN A 53 0.85 19.32 -4.88
N LEU A 54 1.15 18.20 -5.55
CA LEU A 54 1.67 16.99 -4.92
C LEU A 54 3.20 17.00 -4.74
N ALA A 55 3.88 18.09 -5.10
CA ALA A 55 5.34 18.20 -5.06
C ALA A 55 5.94 18.07 -3.63
N ASN A 56 5.24 18.63 -2.64
CA ASN A 56 5.71 18.74 -1.25
C ASN A 56 4.88 17.90 -0.28
N VAL A 57 4.30 16.80 -0.78
CA VAL A 57 3.53 15.86 0.04
C VAL A 57 4.46 15.18 1.03
N THR A 58 4.07 15.23 2.31
CA THR A 58 4.77 14.59 3.41
C THR A 58 3.99 13.44 4.02
N GLY A 59 2.72 13.27 3.66
CA GLY A 59 1.90 12.16 4.15
C GLY A 59 0.75 11.85 3.22
N LEU A 60 0.37 10.57 3.18
CA LEU A 60 -0.80 10.05 2.52
C LEU A 60 -1.46 9.03 3.46
N SER A 61 -2.78 9.04 3.55
CA SER A 61 -3.54 8.05 4.31
C SER A 61 -4.74 7.52 3.54
N PHE A 62 -5.09 6.27 3.81
CA PHE A 62 -6.25 5.55 3.28
C PHE A 62 -7.31 5.48 4.38
N ASN A 63 -8.38 6.26 4.23
CA ASN A 63 -9.45 6.38 5.23
C ASN A 63 -8.92 6.58 6.67
N GLY A 64 -7.92 7.44 6.82
CA GLY A 64 -7.28 7.76 8.11
C GLY A 64 -6.06 6.90 8.47
N VAL A 65 -5.80 5.80 7.77
CA VAL A 65 -4.62 4.95 8.02
C VAL A 65 -3.42 5.43 7.20
N PRO A 66 -2.32 5.91 7.82
CA PRO A 66 -1.17 6.44 7.10
C PRO A 66 -0.42 5.34 6.34
N THR A 67 0.09 5.69 5.15
CA THR A 67 1.05 4.87 4.41
C THR A 67 2.48 5.40 4.60
N THR A 68 3.46 4.51 4.58
CA THR A 68 4.88 4.82 4.74
C THR A 68 5.68 4.76 3.43
N GLY A 69 5.11 4.24 2.35
CA GLY A 69 5.82 4.02 1.10
C GLY A 69 5.35 4.91 -0.03
N ILE A 70 5.48 6.23 0.15
CA ILE A 70 5.12 7.24 -0.85
C ILE A 70 6.33 7.47 -1.75
N THR A 71 6.19 7.22 -3.06
CA THR A 71 7.19 7.58 -4.06
C THR A 71 6.65 8.71 -4.93
N ARG A 72 7.32 9.86 -4.89
CA ARG A 72 6.93 11.01 -5.70
C ARG A 72 7.43 10.83 -7.13
N ILE A 73 6.54 10.98 -8.10
CA ILE A 73 6.89 10.94 -9.53
C ILE A 73 6.99 12.36 -10.07
N SER A 74 6.04 13.23 -9.76
CA SER A 74 6.01 14.62 -10.22
C SER A 74 5.25 15.52 -9.23
N SER A 75 5.04 16.80 -9.58
CA SER A 75 4.14 17.70 -8.84
C SER A 75 2.66 17.33 -8.95
N THR A 76 2.30 16.37 -9.81
CA THR A 76 0.93 15.96 -10.11
C THR A 76 0.69 14.46 -9.97
N SER A 77 1.73 13.68 -9.63
CA SER A 77 1.64 12.23 -9.54
C SER A 77 2.55 11.66 -8.46
N LEU A 78 2.01 10.72 -7.69
CA LEU A 78 2.72 9.93 -6.70
C LEU A 78 2.22 8.49 -6.71
N THR A 79 3.07 7.55 -6.32
CA THR A 79 2.68 6.18 -6.01
C THR A 79 2.77 5.93 -4.51
N ALA A 80 1.93 5.03 -4.02
CA ALA A 80 1.93 4.64 -2.63
C ALA A 80 1.49 3.19 -2.45
N TYR A 81 1.98 2.56 -1.38
CA TYR A 81 1.48 1.25 -0.96
C TYR A 81 0.24 1.37 -0.08
N VAL A 82 -0.74 0.49 -0.30
CA VAL A 82 -1.90 0.35 0.60
C VAL A 82 -1.43 -0.21 1.95
N PRO A 83 -1.64 0.48 3.09
CA PRO A 83 -1.15 0.02 4.37
C PRO A 83 -1.89 -1.23 4.87
N VAL A 84 -1.20 -2.07 5.64
CA VAL A 84 -1.85 -3.11 6.45
C VAL A 84 -2.78 -2.41 7.45
N ASN A 85 -4.03 -2.83 7.54
CA ASN A 85 -5.13 -2.18 8.27
C ASN A 85 -5.81 -0.99 7.58
N ALA A 86 -5.48 -0.68 6.32
CA ALA A 86 -6.29 0.26 5.53
C ALA A 86 -7.75 -0.18 5.50
N THR A 87 -8.68 0.79 5.51
CA THR A 87 -10.11 0.54 5.31
C THR A 87 -10.58 1.27 4.06
N SER A 88 -11.65 0.76 3.44
CA SER A 88 -12.24 1.39 2.25
C SER A 88 -12.71 2.80 2.57
N GLY A 89 -12.38 3.76 1.71
CA GLY A 89 -12.74 5.16 1.91
C GLY A 89 -11.87 6.12 1.12
N PRO A 90 -12.02 7.43 1.33
CA PRO A 90 -11.23 8.43 0.62
C PRO A 90 -9.77 8.39 1.05
N LEU A 91 -8.90 8.85 0.16
CA LEU A 91 -7.50 9.12 0.43
C LEU A 91 -7.35 10.56 0.92
N LYS A 92 -6.43 10.78 1.85
CA LYS A 92 -6.05 12.13 2.30
C LYS A 92 -4.56 12.31 2.15
N VAL A 93 -4.17 13.39 1.47
CA VAL A 93 -2.78 13.78 1.30
C VAL A 93 -2.50 15.03 2.16
N THR A 94 -1.32 15.10 2.76
CA THR A 94 -0.89 16.19 3.64
C THR A 94 0.49 16.70 3.20
N SER A 95 0.67 18.01 3.25
CA SER A 95 1.94 18.74 3.09
C SER A 95 2.05 19.83 4.15
N PRO A 96 3.25 20.41 4.35
CA PRO A 96 3.42 21.60 5.18
C PRO A 96 2.54 22.78 4.74
N SER A 97 2.21 22.85 3.45
CA SER A 97 1.36 23.89 2.87
C SER A 97 -0.13 23.56 2.90
N GLY A 98 -0.59 22.42 3.39
CA GLY A 98 -2.02 22.09 3.40
C GLY A 98 -2.31 20.63 3.11
N SER A 99 -3.60 20.29 3.03
CA SER A 99 -4.08 18.92 2.78
C SER A 99 -5.13 18.88 1.69
N GLY A 100 -5.31 17.70 1.11
CA GLY A 100 -6.37 17.39 0.15
C GLY A 100 -7.01 16.03 0.44
N THR A 101 -8.30 15.90 0.21
CA THR A 101 -9.03 14.63 0.30
C THR A 101 -9.56 14.27 -1.09
N SER A 102 -9.54 12.98 -1.44
CA SER A 102 -10.10 12.50 -2.70
C SER A 102 -11.63 12.50 -2.67
N ASN A 103 -12.23 12.84 -3.80
CA ASN A 103 -13.68 12.73 -3.99
C ASN A 103 -14.12 11.27 -4.19
N ALA A 104 -13.25 10.45 -4.78
CA ALA A 104 -13.46 9.02 -4.95
C ALA A 104 -12.92 8.24 -3.75
N SER A 105 -13.64 7.19 -3.36
CA SER A 105 -13.18 6.20 -2.39
C SER A 105 -12.31 5.15 -3.06
N PHE A 106 -11.26 4.73 -2.38
CA PHE A 106 -10.51 3.52 -2.69
C PHE A 106 -11.11 2.34 -1.92
N ALA A 107 -11.39 1.25 -2.62
CA ALA A 107 -11.91 0.03 -2.01
C ALA A 107 -10.73 -0.86 -1.55
N VAL A 108 -10.65 -1.11 -0.25
CA VAL A 108 -9.63 -1.99 0.34
C VAL A 108 -10.18 -3.41 0.39
N GLY A 109 -9.55 -4.31 -0.37
CA GLY A 109 -9.80 -5.73 -0.27
C GLY A 109 -9.25 -6.33 1.03
N PRO A 110 -9.72 -7.52 1.43
CA PRO A 110 -9.21 -8.17 2.64
C PRO A 110 -7.68 -8.29 2.58
N ALA A 111 -7.03 -7.95 3.70
CA ALA A 111 -5.62 -8.26 3.89
C ALA A 111 -5.39 -9.74 3.55
N ARG A 112 -4.29 -10.05 2.84
CA ARG A 112 -3.84 -11.44 2.71
C ARG A 112 -3.37 -11.88 4.10
N ALA A 113 -4.32 -12.22 4.96
CA ALA A 113 -4.05 -12.75 6.28
C ALA A 113 -3.62 -14.19 6.08
N ASP A 114 -2.30 -14.37 5.94
CA ASP A 114 -1.68 -15.68 6.04
C ASP A 114 -1.69 -16.16 7.49
N VAL A 115 -1.97 -15.26 8.45
CA VAL A 115 -2.22 -15.54 9.88
C VAL A 115 -3.34 -14.64 10.41
N THR A 116 -4.42 -15.21 10.95
CA THR A 116 -5.45 -14.49 11.70
C THR A 116 -5.30 -14.82 13.18
N VAL A 117 -5.20 -13.80 14.04
CA VAL A 117 -5.18 -13.98 15.50
C VAL A 117 -6.55 -13.60 16.05
N ALA A 118 -7.27 -14.58 16.58
CA ALA A 118 -8.49 -14.35 17.34
C ALA A 118 -8.19 -14.54 18.83
N VAL A 119 -8.65 -13.60 19.66
CA VAL A 119 -8.67 -13.72 21.12
C VAL A 119 -10.11 -13.94 21.56
N THR A 120 -10.34 -15.04 22.28
CA THR A 120 -11.65 -15.38 22.83
C THR A 120 -11.56 -15.41 24.35
N PRO A 121 -12.48 -14.72 25.07
CA PRO A 121 -13.57 -13.87 24.56
C PRO A 121 -13.10 -12.49 24.10
N ALA A 122 -13.74 -11.96 23.06
CA ALA A 122 -13.53 -10.59 22.61
C ALA A 122 -14.25 -9.60 23.55
N GLY A 123 -13.51 -8.71 24.21
CA GLY A 123 -14.07 -7.70 25.12
C GLY A 123 -13.03 -7.11 26.08
N PRO A 124 -13.38 -6.07 26.86
CA PRO A 124 -12.50 -5.50 27.88
C PRO A 124 -12.18 -6.54 28.95
N LEU A 125 -10.88 -6.74 29.17
CA LEU A 125 -10.34 -7.73 30.11
C LEU A 125 -10.34 -7.15 31.53
N SER A 126 -11.04 -7.77 32.47
CA SER A 126 -10.92 -7.45 33.90
C SER A 126 -9.80 -8.27 34.54
N ALA A 127 -8.89 -7.58 35.25
CA ALA A 127 -7.61 -8.10 35.72
C ALA A 127 -7.70 -9.06 36.93
N CYS A 128 -8.88 -9.28 37.51
CA CYS A 128 -9.08 -10.22 38.61
C CYS A 128 -10.11 -11.30 38.22
N GLY A 129 -9.62 -12.51 37.89
CA GLY A 129 -10.47 -13.69 37.67
C GLY A 129 -11.12 -13.83 36.29
N GLY A 130 -10.67 -13.08 35.29
CA GLY A 130 -11.16 -13.19 33.91
C GLY A 130 -10.77 -14.52 33.21
N PRO A 131 -11.47 -14.89 32.13
CA PRO A 131 -11.23 -16.15 31.42
C PRO A 131 -9.82 -16.22 30.80
N THR A 132 -9.25 -17.43 30.72
CA THR A 132 -8.02 -17.70 29.99
C THR A 132 -8.16 -17.25 28.53
N LEU A 133 -7.25 -16.40 28.07
CA LEU A 133 -7.21 -15.98 26.66
C LEU A 133 -6.57 -17.07 25.81
N THR A 134 -7.35 -17.64 24.91
CA THR A 134 -6.81 -18.50 23.85
C THR A 134 -6.57 -17.64 22.61
N ALA A 135 -5.30 -17.42 22.26
CA ALA A 135 -4.93 -16.87 20.97
C ALA A 135 -4.83 -18.02 19.96
N ILE A 136 -5.76 -18.08 19.01
CA ILE A 136 -5.66 -19.02 17.88
C ILE A 136 -5.05 -18.24 16.71
N ALA A 137 -3.81 -18.57 16.37
CA ALA A 137 -3.20 -18.17 15.11
C ALA A 137 -3.67 -19.18 14.03
N SER A 138 -4.66 -18.79 13.24
CA SER A 138 -5.05 -19.57 12.06
C SER A 138 -4.18 -19.13 10.90
N THR A 139 -3.22 -19.97 10.50
CA THR A 139 -2.51 -19.73 9.26
C THR A 139 -3.40 -20.15 8.09
N LYS A 140 -3.46 -19.43 6.96
CA LYS A 140 -4.01 -20.03 5.73
C LYS A 140 -3.03 -21.12 5.29
N PRO A 141 -3.35 -22.42 5.44
CA PRO A 141 -2.45 -23.44 4.91
C PRO A 141 -2.37 -23.24 3.40
N PHE A 142 -1.15 -23.16 2.86
CA PHE A 142 -0.95 -23.37 1.43
C PHE A 142 -1.37 -24.82 1.13
N LYS A 143 -2.64 -25.00 0.78
CA LYS A 143 -3.19 -26.32 0.49
C LYS A 143 -3.11 -26.52 -1.01
N LEU A 144 -2.13 -27.32 -1.44
CA LEU A 144 -2.23 -28.01 -2.73
C LEU A 144 -3.45 -28.93 -2.64
N ALA A 145 -4.61 -28.47 -3.11
CA ALA A 145 -5.78 -29.30 -3.22
C ALA A 145 -5.57 -30.26 -4.40
N GLY A 146 -5.68 -31.58 -4.21
CA GLY A 146 -5.58 -32.59 -5.27
C GLY A 146 -4.28 -33.41 -5.25
N SER A 147 -4.00 -34.14 -6.33
CA SER A 147 -2.85 -35.05 -6.45
C SER A 147 -1.49 -34.34 -6.66
N GLY A 148 -1.48 -33.00 -6.75
CA GLY A 148 -0.26 -32.23 -6.94
C GLY A 148 0.28 -32.31 -8.36
N VAL A 149 1.59 -32.12 -8.53
CA VAL A 149 2.27 -32.13 -9.83
C VAL A 149 2.68 -33.56 -10.20
N GLY A 150 2.33 -34.01 -11.40
CA GLY A 150 2.78 -35.29 -11.95
C GLY A 150 4.15 -35.15 -12.60
N GLY A 151 5.19 -34.95 -11.80
CA GLY A 151 6.57 -34.72 -12.24
C GLY A 151 7.40 -33.93 -11.24
N TYR A 152 8.47 -33.29 -11.71
CA TYR A 152 9.43 -32.52 -10.92
C TYR A 152 9.31 -31.03 -11.21
N PRO A 153 8.76 -30.20 -10.30
CA PRO A 153 8.91 -28.76 -10.40
C PRO A 153 10.37 -28.37 -10.08
N HIS A 154 10.96 -27.50 -10.90
CA HIS A 154 12.34 -27.02 -10.75
C HIS A 154 12.40 -25.57 -10.28
N VAL A 155 11.41 -24.76 -10.67
CA VAL A 155 11.41 -23.32 -10.42
C VAL A 155 10.03 -22.80 -10.05
N VAL A 156 10.01 -21.82 -9.16
CA VAL A 156 8.81 -21.11 -8.73
C VAL A 156 9.02 -19.62 -8.74
N ALA A 157 7.99 -18.86 -9.09
CA ALA A 157 8.04 -17.40 -9.09
C ALA A 157 6.72 -16.81 -8.57
N LEU A 158 6.80 -15.83 -7.68
CA LEU A 158 5.63 -15.12 -7.14
C LEU A 158 5.32 -13.90 -8.02
N GLN A 159 4.09 -13.80 -8.51
CA GLN A 159 3.62 -12.64 -9.26
C GLN A 159 3.14 -11.52 -8.30
N PRO A 160 3.21 -10.23 -8.71
CA PRO A 160 2.75 -9.11 -7.88
C PRO A 160 1.27 -9.16 -7.46
N ASP A 161 0.43 -9.89 -8.22
CA ASP A 161 -0.99 -10.11 -7.90
C ASP A 161 -1.21 -11.26 -6.90
N GLY A 162 -0.14 -11.86 -6.38
CA GLY A 162 -0.17 -12.95 -5.41
C GLY A 162 -0.33 -14.34 -6.03
N LYS A 163 -0.40 -14.47 -7.36
CA LYS A 163 -0.37 -15.76 -8.05
C LYS A 163 1.03 -16.36 -8.06
N ILE A 164 1.12 -17.67 -8.20
CA ILE A 164 2.39 -18.42 -8.15
C ILE A 164 2.58 -19.11 -9.50
N LEU A 165 3.68 -18.85 -10.17
CA LEU A 165 4.11 -19.61 -11.33
C LEU A 165 5.00 -20.77 -10.88
N VAL A 166 4.81 -21.92 -11.54
CA VAL A 166 5.61 -23.13 -11.32
C VAL A 166 6.08 -23.62 -12.68
N GLY A 167 7.39 -23.87 -12.80
CA GLY A 167 8.03 -24.43 -13.98
C GLY A 167 8.82 -25.70 -13.62
N GLY A 168 8.91 -26.65 -14.54
CA GLY A 168 9.73 -27.84 -14.38
C GLY A 168 9.44 -28.93 -15.42
N TYR A 169 9.69 -30.18 -15.06
CA TYR A 169 9.39 -31.36 -15.87
C TYR A 169 8.17 -32.08 -15.29
N PHE A 170 6.98 -31.69 -15.73
CA PHE A 170 5.73 -32.31 -15.33
C PHE A 170 4.71 -32.20 -16.46
N ASP A 171 3.81 -33.18 -16.51
CA ASP A 171 2.80 -33.27 -17.57
C ASP A 171 1.38 -32.99 -17.05
N THR A 172 1.21 -33.01 -15.72
CA THR A 172 -0.10 -32.82 -15.08
C THR A 172 -0.01 -32.05 -13.76
N PHE A 173 -1.10 -31.38 -13.42
CA PHE A 173 -1.37 -30.87 -12.08
C PHE A 173 -2.79 -31.27 -11.69
N ASN A 174 -2.96 -32.00 -10.59
CA ASN A 174 -4.25 -32.54 -10.15
C ASN A 174 -4.99 -33.36 -11.23
N GLY A 175 -4.25 -34.08 -12.07
CA GLY A 175 -4.80 -34.84 -13.19
C GLY A 175 -5.21 -33.99 -14.41
N VAL A 176 -5.07 -32.66 -14.36
CA VAL A 176 -5.25 -31.77 -15.51
C VAL A 176 -3.93 -31.68 -16.27
N ALA A 177 -3.96 -31.91 -17.58
CA ALA A 177 -2.78 -31.78 -18.44
C ALA A 177 -2.20 -30.36 -18.39
N ARG A 178 -0.93 -30.25 -18.02
CA ARG A 178 -0.14 -29.02 -17.93
C ARG A 178 1.31 -29.35 -18.23
N GLY A 179 1.79 -28.96 -19.41
CA GLY A 179 3.16 -29.25 -19.85
C GLY A 179 4.15 -28.20 -19.36
N GLY A 180 4.97 -28.57 -18.38
CA GLY A 180 6.18 -27.85 -17.96
C GLY A 180 6.00 -26.49 -17.28
N VAL A 181 4.87 -25.80 -17.45
CA VAL A 181 4.55 -24.54 -16.75
C VAL A 181 3.08 -24.49 -16.36
N LEU A 182 2.80 -24.02 -15.15
CA LEU A 182 1.46 -23.70 -14.68
C LEU A 182 1.45 -22.43 -13.83
N ARG A 183 0.24 -21.92 -13.58
CA ARG A 183 0.02 -20.85 -12.60
C ARG A 183 -1.01 -21.30 -11.58
N LEU A 184 -0.73 -21.05 -10.31
CA LEU A 184 -1.64 -21.22 -9.19
C LEU A 184 -2.15 -19.85 -8.74
N ASN A 185 -3.40 -19.82 -8.29
CA ASN A 185 -3.95 -18.71 -7.54
C ASN A 185 -3.27 -18.60 -6.16
N ALA A 186 -3.48 -17.48 -5.49
CA ALA A 186 -2.89 -17.21 -4.18
C ALA A 186 -3.30 -18.23 -3.08
N ASP A 187 -4.36 -19.00 -3.32
CA ASP A 187 -4.90 -20.06 -2.46
C ASP A 187 -4.36 -21.46 -2.81
N GLY A 188 -3.50 -21.59 -3.83
CA GLY A 188 -2.94 -22.85 -4.30
C GLY A 188 -3.81 -23.60 -5.33
N SER A 189 -4.99 -23.10 -5.67
CA SER A 189 -5.81 -23.66 -6.76
C SER A 189 -5.20 -23.37 -8.13
N LEU A 190 -5.41 -24.26 -9.10
CA LEU A 190 -4.95 -24.04 -10.48
C LEU A 190 -5.66 -22.84 -11.10
N ASP A 191 -4.93 -21.91 -11.71
CA ASP A 191 -5.50 -20.83 -12.50
C ASP A 191 -5.84 -21.35 -13.91
N PRO A 192 -7.13 -21.55 -14.25
CA PRO A 192 -7.51 -22.07 -15.55
C PRO A 192 -7.27 -21.07 -16.68
N THR A 193 -7.17 -19.77 -16.38
CA THR A 193 -6.97 -18.70 -17.37
C THR A 193 -5.54 -18.65 -17.91
N PHE A 194 -4.59 -19.24 -17.16
CA PHE A 194 -3.22 -19.41 -17.62
C PHE A 194 -3.07 -20.78 -18.28
N ALA A 195 -3.43 -20.87 -19.56
CA ALA A 195 -3.35 -22.09 -20.35
C ALA A 195 -2.46 -21.86 -21.58
N PRO A 196 -1.12 -21.94 -21.45
CA PRO A 196 -0.25 -21.92 -22.61
C PRO A 196 -0.65 -23.08 -23.53
N THR A 197 -1.13 -22.76 -24.73
CA THR A 197 -1.54 -23.72 -25.77
C THR A 197 -0.36 -24.00 -26.72
N GLY A 198 -0.28 -25.22 -27.25
CA GLY A 198 0.83 -25.71 -28.08
C GLY A 198 1.48 -26.96 -27.48
N SER A 199 2.57 -27.47 -28.06
CA SER A 199 3.33 -28.61 -27.51
C SER A 199 3.97 -28.34 -26.15
N GLY A 200 3.75 -27.16 -25.56
CA GLY A 200 4.40 -26.72 -24.34
C GLY A 200 5.90 -26.53 -24.52
N LEU A 201 6.60 -26.41 -23.40
CA LEU A 201 8.04 -26.60 -23.35
C LEU A 201 8.27 -28.11 -23.30
N ASN A 202 9.08 -28.64 -24.22
CA ASN A 202 9.25 -30.08 -24.40
C ASN A 202 10.13 -30.75 -23.33
N TYR A 203 10.79 -29.93 -22.50
CA TYR A 203 11.77 -30.36 -21.50
C TYR A 203 11.71 -29.42 -20.28
N ASP A 204 12.65 -29.59 -19.35
CA ASP A 204 12.68 -28.90 -18.07
C ASP A 204 12.72 -27.38 -18.22
N VAL A 205 11.91 -26.73 -17.41
CA VAL A 205 12.03 -25.29 -17.15
C VAL A 205 12.98 -25.08 -16.00
N ASP A 206 14.23 -24.78 -16.31
CA ASP A 206 15.28 -24.56 -15.32
C ASP A 206 15.29 -23.12 -14.78
N ALA A 207 14.74 -22.17 -15.55
CA ALA A 207 14.76 -20.76 -15.19
C ALA A 207 13.45 -20.04 -15.53
N MET A 208 13.03 -19.16 -14.63
CA MET A 208 11.89 -18.28 -14.84
C MET A 208 12.22 -16.87 -14.34
N VAL A 209 11.92 -15.86 -15.15
CA VAL A 209 12.09 -14.45 -14.79
C VAL A 209 10.79 -13.70 -15.07
N LEU A 210 10.32 -12.98 -14.05
CA LEU A 210 9.20 -12.04 -14.18
C LEU A 210 9.72 -10.69 -14.68
N GLN A 211 9.09 -10.18 -15.73
CA GLN A 211 9.35 -8.85 -16.25
C GLN A 211 8.45 -7.81 -15.57
N PRO A 212 8.87 -6.53 -15.47
CA PRO A 212 8.06 -5.46 -14.87
C PRO A 212 6.70 -5.22 -15.55
N ASP A 213 6.56 -5.61 -16.82
CA ASP A 213 5.32 -5.51 -17.59
C ASP A 213 4.36 -6.69 -17.35
N GLY A 214 4.71 -7.60 -16.43
CA GLY A 214 3.90 -8.77 -16.08
C GLY A 214 4.11 -9.98 -16.99
N LYS A 215 5.00 -9.90 -17.99
CA LYS A 215 5.40 -11.04 -18.81
C LYS A 215 6.36 -11.95 -18.05
N VAL A 216 6.48 -13.17 -18.57
CA VAL A 216 7.33 -14.22 -18.02
C VAL A 216 8.28 -14.69 -19.11
N LEU A 217 9.57 -14.65 -18.81
CA LEU A 217 10.59 -15.34 -19.60
C LEU A 217 10.84 -16.70 -18.96
N VAL A 218 10.83 -17.74 -19.78
CA VAL A 218 11.10 -19.13 -19.40
C VAL A 218 12.32 -19.62 -20.17
N GLY A 219 13.23 -20.29 -19.48
CA GLY A 219 14.43 -20.89 -20.03
C GLY A 219 14.54 -22.33 -19.58
N GLY A 220 15.01 -23.19 -20.47
CA GLY A 220 15.04 -24.64 -20.30
C GLY A 220 15.91 -25.32 -21.34
N ARG A 221 16.08 -26.63 -21.19
CA ARG A 221 16.86 -27.48 -22.11
C ARG A 221 16.04 -28.12 -23.22
#